data_AF-A0A1I6V793-F1
#
_entry.id   AF-A0A1I6V793-F1
#
_cell.length_a   1.000
_cell.length_b   1.000
_cell.length_c   1.000
_cell.angle_alpha   90.00
_cell.angle_beta   90.00
_cell.angle_gamma   90.00
#
_symmetry.space_group_name_H-M   'P 1'
#
loop_
_entity.id
_entity.type
_entity.pdbx_description
1 polymer ?
#
loop_
_entity_poly.entity_id
_entity_poly.type
_entity_poly.pdbx_seq_one_letter_code
_entity_poly.pdbx_strand_id
1 'polypeptide(L)'
;MTTGHWYERFDDSEPIQLVDIVHTRTPTIVVRDSQLQKRRKQARAQLRSLPLFQSLGLNRVVHTDLWDNEYSPIDYEHISSEDADPEEVEFPLVHVVTQDGILEYGEEDLVRRLIERSLDEGGQYVLITDTTAPQTPNYTKKPGRSVVDDFPAIAVRDYASLANSFGEDVLGGRSRIPVVDTRNVFFHAASAIHDEAGAPADSIEAVFDYTQAPTDSPVWDSARYFLEHDLDNVLEDYADHIREALRSWMERGDTQRVANHILEVLRVCDYDASTLENYRQRDAKYR
;
A
#
# COMPACT_ATOMS: atom_id res chain seq x y z
N MET A 1 -19.65 8.41 11.31
CA MET A 1 -20.11 8.28 9.90
C MET A 1 -19.29 7.16 9.32
N THR A 2 -19.91 6.18 8.66
CA THR A 2 -19.22 5.02 8.10
C THR A 2 -18.24 5.49 7.02
N THR A 3 -16.95 5.55 7.36
CA THR A 3 -15.84 5.62 6.42
C THR A 3 -15.81 4.30 5.68
N GLY A 4 -16.56 4.19 4.59
CA GLY A 4 -16.41 3.07 3.67
C GLY A 4 -14.99 3.09 3.10
N HIS A 5 -14.37 1.92 2.93
CA HIS A 5 -13.04 1.87 2.36
C HIS A 5 -13.05 2.40 0.92
N TRP A 6 -11.98 3.07 0.49
CA TRP A 6 -11.90 3.74 -0.81
C TRP A 6 -12.17 2.83 -2.02
N TYR A 7 -11.89 1.54 -1.88
CA TYR A 7 -12.10 0.54 -2.91
C TYR A 7 -13.56 0.07 -3.04
N GLU A 8 -14.40 0.28 -2.01
CA GLU A 8 -15.82 -0.11 -2.04
C GLU A 8 -16.61 0.68 -3.10
N ARG A 9 -16.13 1.86 -3.50
CA ARG A 9 -16.75 2.65 -4.57
C ARG A 9 -16.69 1.97 -5.94
N PHE A 10 -15.69 1.11 -6.14
CA PHE A 10 -15.47 0.41 -7.40
C PHE A 10 -16.03 -1.01 -7.40
N ASP A 11 -16.72 -1.38 -6.33
CA ASP A 11 -17.40 -2.66 -6.20
C ASP A 11 -18.89 -2.49 -6.56
N ASP A 12 -19.25 -2.96 -7.75
CA ASP A 12 -20.61 -2.83 -8.28
C ASP A 12 -21.63 -3.78 -7.61
N SER A 13 -21.22 -4.80 -6.82
CA SER A 13 -22.16 -5.67 -6.08
C SER A 13 -21.57 -6.79 -5.21
N GLU A 14 -20.30 -7.18 -5.38
CA GLU A 14 -19.64 -8.28 -4.65
C GLU A 14 -18.15 -7.98 -4.42
N PRO A 15 -17.62 -8.16 -3.19
CA PRO A 15 -16.24 -7.85 -2.86
C PRO A 15 -15.26 -8.46 -3.86
N ILE A 16 -14.32 -7.63 -4.35
CA ILE A 16 -13.28 -8.06 -5.29
C ILE A 16 -12.50 -9.22 -4.67
N GLN A 17 -12.60 -10.40 -5.26
CA GLN A 17 -11.93 -11.58 -4.72
C GLN A 17 -10.48 -11.62 -5.18
N LEU A 18 -9.58 -12.06 -4.29
CA LEU A 18 -8.16 -12.27 -4.60
C LEU A 18 -7.94 -13.09 -5.88
N VAL A 19 -8.78 -14.11 -6.11
CA VAL A 19 -8.68 -14.99 -7.28
C VAL A 19 -8.96 -14.27 -8.60
N ASP A 20 -9.75 -13.20 -8.59
CA ASP A 20 -10.11 -12.47 -9.80
C ASP A 20 -8.96 -11.61 -10.31
N ILE A 21 -8.11 -11.12 -9.41
CA ILE A 21 -6.92 -10.33 -9.76
C ILE A 21 -5.66 -11.19 -9.86
N VAL A 22 -5.45 -12.14 -8.94
CA VAL A 22 -4.23 -12.95 -8.89
C VAL A 22 -4.35 -14.20 -9.77
N HIS A 23 -5.55 -14.55 -10.22
CA HIS A 23 -5.82 -15.70 -11.10
C HIS A 23 -5.24 -17.02 -10.56
N THR A 24 -5.34 -17.23 -9.24
CA THR A 24 -4.91 -18.47 -8.57
C THR A 24 -5.70 -18.70 -7.29
N ARG A 25 -5.84 -19.97 -6.91
CA ARG A 25 -6.42 -20.40 -5.63
C ARG A 25 -5.37 -21.04 -4.70
N THR A 26 -4.10 -20.96 -5.07
CA THR A 26 -3.00 -21.44 -4.23
C THR A 26 -2.97 -20.63 -2.94
N PRO A 27 -2.85 -21.27 -1.76
CA PRO A 27 -2.79 -20.56 -0.48
C PRO A 27 -1.63 -19.56 -0.43
N THR A 28 -0.46 -19.99 -0.91
CA THR A 28 0.75 -19.15 -0.95
C THR A 28 0.98 -18.54 -2.33
N ILE A 29 1.21 -17.22 -2.35
CA ILE A 29 1.53 -16.45 -3.55
C ILE A 29 2.80 -15.64 -3.29
N VAL A 30 3.80 -15.78 -4.16
CA VAL A 30 4.98 -14.89 -4.19
C VAL A 30 4.73 -13.79 -5.22
N VAL A 31 4.82 -12.54 -4.79
CA VAL A 31 4.63 -11.37 -5.64
C VAL A 31 5.95 -10.61 -5.74
N ARG A 32 6.47 -10.47 -6.95
CA ARG A 32 7.64 -9.62 -7.18
C ARG A 32 7.22 -8.15 -7.28
N ASP A 33 7.72 -7.29 -6.40
CA ASP A 33 7.75 -5.85 -6.58
C ASP A 33 9.19 -5.32 -6.72
N SER A 34 9.52 -4.88 -7.94
CA SER A 34 10.83 -4.29 -8.25
C SER A 34 11.20 -3.04 -7.43
N GLN A 35 10.25 -2.35 -6.77
CA GLN A 35 10.59 -1.20 -5.93
C GLN A 35 11.39 -1.59 -4.68
N LEU A 36 11.22 -2.82 -4.19
CA LEU A 36 11.94 -3.34 -3.04
C LEU A 36 13.45 -3.49 -3.32
N GLN A 37 13.86 -3.65 -4.60
CA GLN A 37 15.28 -3.73 -5.00
C GLN A 37 16.08 -2.44 -4.74
N LYS A 38 15.41 -1.29 -4.52
CA LYS A 38 16.07 0.03 -4.48
C LYS A 38 16.57 0.47 -3.09
N ARG A 39 16.52 -0.41 -2.08
CA ARG A 39 16.87 -0.14 -0.67
C ARG A 39 18.17 0.64 -0.48
N ARG A 40 19.23 0.35 -1.27
CA ARG A 40 20.57 0.94 -1.11
C ARG A 40 20.83 2.23 -1.92
N LYS A 41 19.88 2.71 -2.75
CA LYS A 41 20.08 3.91 -3.59
C LYS A 41 19.14 5.07 -3.27
N GLN A 42 17.99 4.78 -2.65
CA GLN A 42 17.03 5.69 -2.00
C GLN A 42 15.75 4.87 -1.75
N ALA A 43 15.58 4.31 -0.55
CA ALA A 43 14.41 3.50 -0.19
C ALA A 43 13.14 4.36 -0.25
N ARG A 44 12.34 4.18 -1.30
CA ARG A 44 11.00 4.79 -1.49
C ARG A 44 9.98 3.80 -2.03
N ALA A 45 8.69 4.06 -1.80
CA ALA A 45 7.58 3.27 -2.33
C ALA A 45 7.67 1.76 -2.02
N GLN A 46 8.25 1.38 -0.87
CA GLN A 46 8.35 -0.02 -0.45
C GLN A 46 6.97 -0.65 -0.22
N LEU A 47 6.02 0.14 0.25
CA LEU A 47 4.68 -0.28 0.63
C LEU A 47 3.62 0.03 -0.44
N ARG A 48 4.05 0.48 -1.62
CA ARG A 48 3.14 0.90 -2.71
C ARG A 48 2.17 -0.18 -3.20
N SER A 49 2.48 -1.45 -2.91
CA SER A 49 1.69 -2.61 -3.31
C SER A 49 0.60 -2.95 -2.31
N LEU A 50 0.69 -2.48 -1.06
CA LEU A 50 -0.29 -2.78 -0.02
C LEU A 50 -1.71 -2.33 -0.37
N PRO A 51 -1.96 -1.16 -1.00
CA PRO A 51 -3.31 -0.75 -1.34
C PRO A 51 -4.03 -1.74 -2.27
N LEU A 52 -3.29 -2.48 -3.11
CA LEU A 52 -3.88 -3.54 -3.92
C LEU A 52 -4.33 -4.73 -3.08
N PHE A 53 -3.55 -5.15 -2.09
CA PHE A 53 -3.92 -6.31 -1.27
C PHE A 53 -4.97 -5.96 -0.21
N GLN A 54 -4.95 -4.72 0.29
CA GLN A 54 -5.99 -4.19 1.15
C GLN A 54 -7.37 -4.21 0.45
N SER A 55 -7.43 -3.79 -0.82
CA SER A 55 -8.70 -3.83 -1.59
C SER A 55 -9.20 -5.24 -1.87
N LEU A 56 -8.38 -6.27 -1.63
CA LEU A 56 -8.72 -7.69 -1.74
C LEU A 56 -9.01 -8.33 -0.37
N GLY A 57 -9.10 -7.52 0.69
CA GLY A 57 -9.42 -7.96 2.05
C GLY A 57 -8.22 -8.43 2.88
N LEU A 58 -6.98 -8.23 2.41
CA LEU A 58 -5.78 -8.59 3.16
C LEU A 58 -5.26 -7.37 3.92
N ASN A 59 -5.70 -7.24 5.17
CA ASN A 59 -5.40 -6.07 6.02
C ASN A 59 -4.30 -6.34 7.06
N ARG A 60 -3.86 -7.58 7.25
CA ARG A 60 -2.74 -7.90 8.15
C ARG A 60 -1.45 -7.98 7.37
N VAL A 61 -0.46 -7.19 7.79
CA VAL A 61 0.78 -7.00 7.05
C VAL A 61 1.99 -7.13 7.97
N VAL A 62 2.88 -8.06 7.64
CA VAL A 62 4.21 -8.16 8.24
C VAL A 62 5.22 -7.41 7.39
N HIS A 63 5.97 -6.50 7.98
CA HIS A 63 7.17 -5.90 7.39
C HIS A 63 8.03 -5.25 8.48
N THR A 64 9.30 -4.97 8.14
CA THR A 64 10.22 -4.24 9.02
C THR A 64 9.73 -2.83 9.37
N ASP A 65 10.00 -2.38 10.59
CA ASP A 65 9.71 -1.01 11.06
C ASP A 65 10.48 0.06 10.27
N LEU A 66 11.54 -0.32 9.54
CA LEU A 66 12.26 0.60 8.65
C LEU A 66 11.35 1.27 7.61
N TRP A 67 10.22 0.64 7.27
CA TRP A 67 9.26 1.18 6.32
C TRP A 67 8.03 1.80 6.98
N ASP A 68 7.85 1.58 8.28
CA ASP A 68 6.82 2.21 9.07
C ASP A 68 7.26 3.64 9.44
N ASN A 69 6.88 4.61 8.62
CA ASN A 69 7.18 6.02 8.85
C ASN A 69 5.98 6.75 9.43
N GLU A 70 5.26 6.11 10.36
CA GLU A 70 4.10 6.61 11.09
C GLU A 70 2.85 6.75 10.21
N TYR A 71 2.95 7.41 9.04
CA TYR A 71 1.84 7.59 8.11
C TYR A 71 1.54 6.36 7.23
N SER A 72 0.25 6.08 7.06
CA SER A 72 -0.27 5.20 6.02
C SER A 72 -1.48 5.84 5.30
N PRO A 73 -1.51 5.85 3.94
CA PRO A 73 -2.69 6.28 3.18
C PRO A 73 -3.83 5.25 3.25
N ILE A 74 -3.58 4.09 3.88
CA ILE A 74 -4.52 2.98 3.98
C ILE A 74 -4.50 2.35 5.38
N ASP A 75 -5.64 1.95 5.90
CA ASP A 75 -5.69 1.24 7.18
C ASP A 75 -5.26 -0.23 7.04
N TYR A 76 -4.26 -0.65 7.82
CA TYR A 76 -3.85 -2.04 7.93
C TYR A 76 -3.27 -2.35 9.31
N GLU A 77 -3.36 -3.60 9.74
CA GLU A 77 -2.72 -4.12 10.95
C GLU A 77 -1.25 -4.43 10.62
N HIS A 78 -0.35 -3.57 11.09
CA HIS A 78 1.10 -3.78 10.96
C HIS A 78 1.62 -4.67 12.09
N ILE A 79 2.43 -5.66 11.70
CA ILE A 79 3.21 -6.51 12.61
C ILE A 79 4.69 -6.36 12.21
N SER A 80 5.53 -5.90 13.13
CA SER A 80 6.98 -5.84 12.89
C SER A 80 7.51 -7.23 12.57
N SER A 81 8.32 -7.36 11.52
CA SER A 81 8.92 -8.67 11.17
C SER A 81 9.87 -9.20 12.25
N GLU A 82 10.39 -8.32 13.11
CA GLU A 82 11.23 -8.70 14.27
C GLU A 82 10.42 -9.30 15.43
N ASP A 83 9.15 -8.90 15.55
CA ASP A 83 8.23 -9.34 16.61
C ASP A 83 7.24 -10.43 16.14
N ALA A 84 7.18 -10.70 14.83
CA ALA A 84 6.25 -11.64 14.25
C ALA A 84 6.59 -13.09 14.66
N ASP A 85 5.70 -13.73 15.44
CA ASP A 85 5.77 -15.16 15.70
C ASP A 85 5.03 -15.93 14.59
N PRO A 86 5.72 -16.76 13.78
CA PRO A 86 5.08 -17.52 12.71
C PRO A 86 4.01 -18.51 13.19
N GLU A 87 3.92 -18.83 14.49
CA GLU A 87 2.90 -19.71 15.05
C GLU A 87 1.65 -18.94 15.53
N GLU A 88 1.78 -17.65 15.84
CA GLU A 88 0.67 -16.82 16.36
C GLU A 88 0.01 -15.96 15.29
N VAL A 89 0.75 -15.54 14.26
CA VAL A 89 0.20 -14.73 13.16
C VAL A 89 -0.87 -15.55 12.40
N GLU A 90 -2.04 -14.94 12.18
CA GLU A 90 -3.16 -15.59 11.48
C GLU A 90 -3.30 -15.11 10.03
N PHE A 91 -3.89 -15.97 9.18
CA PHE A 91 -4.21 -15.66 7.79
C PHE A 91 -5.62 -15.04 7.64
N PRO A 92 -5.88 -14.20 6.61
CA PRO A 92 -5.00 -13.86 5.49
C PRO A 92 -3.86 -12.90 5.88
N LEU A 93 -2.69 -13.08 5.28
CA LEU A 93 -1.47 -12.35 5.63
C LEU A 93 -0.72 -11.86 4.39
N VAL A 94 -0.33 -10.59 4.39
CA VAL A 94 0.69 -10.05 3.48
C VAL A 94 2.01 -9.96 4.23
N HIS A 95 3.11 -10.35 3.60
CA HIS A 95 4.45 -10.18 4.15
C HIS A 95 5.32 -9.49 3.12
N VAL A 96 5.77 -8.27 3.42
CA VAL A 96 6.66 -7.50 2.55
C VAL A 96 8.10 -7.65 3.04
N VAL A 97 8.98 -8.20 2.20
CA VAL A 97 10.39 -8.44 2.57
C VAL A 97 11.30 -8.43 1.35
N THR A 98 12.52 -7.91 1.50
CA THR A 98 13.56 -8.03 0.45
C THR A 98 14.35 -9.33 0.61
N GLN A 99 14.93 -9.88 -0.46
CA GLN A 99 15.88 -10.99 -0.36
C GLN A 99 17.02 -10.69 0.61
N ASP A 100 17.56 -9.46 0.58
CA ASP A 100 18.57 -9.03 1.54
C ASP A 100 18.00 -9.04 2.97
N GLY A 101 16.75 -8.61 3.17
CA GLY A 101 16.08 -8.62 4.48
C GLY A 101 15.91 -10.03 5.04
N ILE A 102 15.50 -10.99 4.20
CA ILE A 102 15.40 -12.41 4.57
C ILE A 102 16.73 -12.91 5.17
N LEU A 103 17.86 -12.50 4.59
CA LEU A 103 19.19 -12.96 4.98
C LEU A 103 19.82 -12.14 6.12
N GLU A 104 19.70 -10.81 6.06
CA GLU A 104 20.33 -9.87 6.99
C GLU A 104 19.61 -9.86 8.35
N TYR A 105 18.29 -10.00 8.36
CA TYR A 105 17.47 -9.94 9.57
C TYR A 105 17.02 -11.32 10.08
N GLY A 106 17.49 -12.40 9.43
CA GLY A 106 17.22 -13.76 9.89
C GLY A 106 15.77 -14.22 9.69
N GLU A 107 15.00 -13.54 8.83
CA GLU A 107 13.59 -13.85 8.56
C GLU A 107 13.40 -15.15 7.73
N GLU A 108 14.46 -15.91 7.46
CA GLU A 108 14.37 -17.20 6.78
C GLU A 108 13.40 -18.17 7.47
N ASP A 109 13.43 -18.25 8.80
CA ASP A 109 12.52 -19.14 9.55
C ASP A 109 11.06 -18.66 9.44
N LEU A 110 10.83 -17.37 9.68
CA LEU A 110 9.52 -16.73 9.55
C LEU A 110 8.91 -17.00 8.17
N VAL A 111 9.66 -16.73 7.09
CA VAL A 111 9.20 -16.97 5.72
C VAL A 111 8.84 -18.44 5.51
N ARG A 112 9.70 -19.38 5.91
CA ARG A 112 9.44 -20.80 5.66
C ARG A 112 8.28 -21.35 6.47
N ARG A 113 8.18 -20.98 7.74
CA ARG A 113 7.10 -21.42 8.62
C ARG A 113 5.74 -20.91 8.13
N LEU A 114 5.66 -19.65 7.72
CA LEU A 114 4.43 -19.11 7.14
C LEU A 114 4.07 -19.79 5.80
N ILE A 115 5.04 -20.15 4.96
CA ILE A 115 4.77 -20.93 3.74
C ILE A 115 4.21 -22.31 4.09
N GLU A 116 4.85 -23.02 5.02
CA GLU A 116 4.43 -24.37 5.46
C GLU A 116 3.01 -24.33 6.03
N ARG A 117 2.75 -23.43 6.99
CA ARG A 117 1.43 -23.24 7.60
C ARG A 117 0.36 -22.86 6.58
N SER A 118 0.64 -21.92 5.69
CA SER A 118 -0.28 -21.51 4.62
C SER A 118 -0.70 -22.70 3.76
N LEU A 119 0.25 -23.56 3.37
CA LEU A 119 -0.03 -24.73 2.55
C LEU A 119 -0.77 -25.83 3.32
N ASP A 120 -0.45 -26.05 4.59
CA ASP A 120 -1.05 -27.08 5.43
C ASP A 120 -2.47 -26.71 5.91
N GLU A 121 -2.67 -25.46 6.31
CA GLU A 121 -3.94 -24.92 6.82
C GLU A 121 -4.86 -24.41 5.69
N GLY A 122 -4.31 -24.16 4.50
CA GLY A 122 -5.01 -23.50 3.40
C GLY A 122 -5.23 -22.00 3.61
N GLY A 123 -4.45 -21.37 4.50
CA GLY A 123 -4.51 -19.94 4.79
C GLY A 123 -3.89 -19.10 3.68
N GLN A 124 -4.45 -17.93 3.37
CA GLN A 124 -3.92 -17.07 2.31
C GLN A 124 -2.66 -16.33 2.78
N TYR A 125 -1.53 -16.59 2.12
CA TYR A 125 -0.25 -15.94 2.39
C TYR A 125 0.34 -15.31 1.13
N VAL A 126 0.50 -13.99 1.14
CA VAL A 126 1.10 -13.22 0.04
C VAL A 126 2.48 -12.72 0.46
N LEU A 127 3.53 -13.34 -0.07
CA LEU A 127 4.92 -12.90 0.12
C LEU A 127 5.31 -11.91 -0.97
N ILE A 128 5.34 -10.62 -0.65
CA ILE A 128 5.79 -9.56 -1.54
C ILE A 128 7.29 -9.38 -1.36
N THR A 129 8.04 -9.55 -2.45
CA THR A 129 9.50 -9.48 -2.40
C THR A 129 10.12 -8.88 -3.66
N ASP A 130 11.41 -8.58 -3.63
CA ASP A 130 12.12 -7.91 -4.71
C ASP A 130 12.53 -8.89 -5.85
N THR A 131 12.27 -10.18 -5.67
CA THR A 131 12.61 -11.28 -6.59
C THR A 131 11.43 -12.24 -6.78
N THR A 132 11.36 -12.94 -7.92
CA THR A 132 10.37 -14.03 -8.11
C THR A 132 10.79 -15.35 -7.44
N ALA A 133 12.02 -15.44 -6.97
CA ALA A 133 12.60 -16.68 -6.45
C ALA A 133 13.36 -16.41 -5.14
N PRO A 134 12.66 -16.04 -4.05
CA PRO A 134 13.29 -15.78 -2.77
C PRO A 134 13.96 -17.04 -2.22
N GLN A 135 15.11 -16.86 -1.57
CA GLN A 135 16.02 -17.90 -1.11
C GLN A 135 16.11 -17.91 0.41
N THR A 136 16.15 -19.11 0.98
CA THR A 136 16.37 -19.40 2.41
C THR A 136 17.54 -20.38 2.56
N PRO A 137 18.78 -19.92 2.36
CA PRO A 137 19.97 -20.77 2.28
C PRO A 137 20.18 -21.66 3.51
N ASN A 138 19.75 -21.27 4.72
CA ASN A 138 19.90 -22.09 5.93
C ASN A 138 19.08 -23.40 5.87
N TYR A 139 18.06 -23.45 5.01
CA TYR A 139 17.16 -24.60 4.87
C TYR A 139 17.37 -25.37 3.56
N THR A 140 18.08 -24.76 2.59
CA THR A 140 18.33 -25.39 1.29
C THR A 140 19.67 -26.12 1.27
N LYS A 141 19.66 -27.40 0.87
CA LYS A 141 20.90 -28.20 0.72
C LYS A 141 21.70 -27.85 -0.55
N LYS A 142 21.07 -27.24 -1.55
CA LYS A 142 21.68 -26.88 -2.83
C LYS A 142 21.76 -25.35 -2.94
N PRO A 143 22.95 -24.77 -3.12
CA PRO A 143 23.11 -23.34 -3.31
C PRO A 143 22.25 -22.83 -4.46
N GLY A 144 21.58 -21.69 -4.25
CA GLY A 144 20.75 -21.03 -5.25
C GLY A 144 19.35 -21.62 -5.43
N ARG A 145 18.97 -22.65 -4.66
CA ARG A 145 17.58 -23.14 -4.64
C ARG A 145 16.68 -22.14 -3.92
N SER A 146 15.52 -21.84 -4.50
CA SER A 146 14.55 -20.90 -3.93
C SER A 146 13.43 -21.62 -3.18
N VAL A 147 12.63 -20.87 -2.41
CA VAL A 147 11.42 -21.40 -1.78
C VAL A 147 10.41 -21.90 -2.82
N VAL A 148 10.34 -21.26 -3.99
CA VAL A 148 9.45 -21.69 -5.08
C VAL A 148 9.86 -23.08 -5.62
N ASP A 149 11.16 -23.40 -5.60
CA ASP A 149 11.67 -24.73 -6.00
C ASP A 149 11.47 -25.79 -4.92
N ASP A 150 11.36 -25.39 -3.64
CA ASP A 150 11.12 -26.28 -2.51
C ASP A 150 9.63 -26.58 -2.33
N PHE A 151 8.76 -25.64 -2.69
CA PHE A 151 7.31 -25.72 -2.52
C PHE A 151 6.60 -25.53 -3.88
N PRO A 152 6.35 -26.62 -4.64
CA PRO A 152 5.77 -26.56 -5.98
C PRO A 152 4.35 -25.96 -6.06
N ALA A 153 3.65 -25.86 -4.93
CA ALA A 153 2.30 -25.32 -4.83
C ALA A 153 2.24 -23.79 -4.67
N ILE A 154 3.38 -23.09 -4.76
CA ILE A 154 3.44 -21.62 -4.73
C ILE A 154 3.12 -21.05 -6.12
N ALA A 155 2.21 -20.08 -6.19
CA ALA A 155 2.03 -19.26 -7.37
C ALA A 155 3.00 -18.07 -7.35
N VAL A 156 3.59 -17.73 -8.51
CA VAL A 156 4.44 -16.55 -8.65
C VAL A 156 3.75 -15.52 -9.53
N ARG A 157 3.78 -14.25 -9.12
CA ARG A 157 3.20 -13.11 -9.83
C ARG A 157 4.14 -11.92 -9.83
N ASP A 158 3.89 -10.98 -10.75
CA ASP A 158 4.58 -9.70 -10.81
C ASP A 158 3.59 -8.58 -10.45
N TYR A 159 3.97 -7.73 -9.51
CA TYR A 159 3.10 -6.65 -9.03
C TYR A 159 2.67 -5.70 -10.16
N ALA A 160 3.54 -5.43 -11.13
CA ALA A 160 3.17 -4.55 -12.24
C ALA A 160 2.04 -5.12 -13.08
N SER A 161 1.98 -6.45 -13.23
CA SER A 161 0.87 -7.10 -13.95
C SER A 161 -0.42 -7.04 -13.13
N LEU A 162 -0.35 -7.31 -11.81
CA LEU A 162 -1.52 -7.26 -10.94
C LEU A 162 -2.11 -5.85 -10.83
N ALA A 163 -1.26 -4.82 -10.70
CA ALA A 163 -1.69 -3.42 -10.66
C ALA A 163 -2.34 -2.99 -11.98
N ASN A 164 -1.86 -3.48 -13.13
CA ASN A 164 -2.49 -3.23 -14.43
C ASN A 164 -3.86 -3.89 -14.53
N SER A 165 -3.98 -5.17 -14.13
CA SER A 165 -5.27 -5.87 -14.08
C SER A 165 -6.27 -5.14 -13.19
N PHE A 166 -5.84 -4.67 -12.01
CA PHE A 166 -6.70 -3.84 -11.16
C PHE A 166 -7.13 -2.53 -11.86
N GLY A 167 -6.21 -1.84 -12.54
CA GLY A 167 -6.52 -0.63 -13.29
C GLY A 167 -7.50 -0.84 -14.45
N GLU A 168 -7.38 -1.97 -15.16
CA GLU A 168 -8.24 -2.30 -16.29
C GLU A 168 -9.58 -2.89 -15.84
N ASP A 169 -9.57 -3.91 -14.98
CA ASP A 169 -10.73 -4.71 -14.62
C ASP A 169 -11.59 -4.05 -13.53
N VAL A 170 -10.97 -3.37 -12.56
CA VAL A 170 -11.67 -2.74 -11.42
C VAL A 170 -11.92 -1.26 -11.69
N LEU A 171 -10.88 -0.52 -12.07
CA LEU A 171 -11.02 0.91 -12.33
C LEU A 171 -11.59 1.20 -13.73
N GLY A 172 -11.70 0.21 -14.62
CA GLY A 172 -12.22 0.39 -15.98
C GLY A 172 -11.35 1.30 -16.85
N GLY A 173 -10.04 1.41 -16.54
CA GLY A 173 -9.12 2.32 -17.21
C GLY A 173 -9.41 3.82 -16.96
N ARG A 174 -10.19 4.16 -15.93
CA ARG A 174 -10.60 5.55 -15.65
C ARG A 174 -9.50 6.43 -15.05
N SER A 175 -8.46 5.83 -14.47
CA SER A 175 -7.33 6.61 -13.96
C SER A 175 -6.68 7.44 -15.07
N ARG A 176 -6.52 8.74 -14.84
CA ARG A 176 -5.78 9.66 -15.70
C ARG A 176 -4.28 9.71 -15.38
N ILE A 177 -3.88 9.28 -14.19
CA ILE A 177 -2.47 9.17 -13.81
C ILE A 177 -1.78 8.09 -14.66
N PRO A 178 -0.67 8.41 -15.35
CA PRO A 178 0.13 7.42 -16.07
C PRO A 178 0.76 6.37 -15.14
N VAL A 179 0.69 5.09 -15.52
CA VAL A 179 1.30 3.96 -14.77
C VAL A 179 2.84 4.05 -14.67
N VAL A 180 3.46 4.90 -15.50
CA VAL A 180 4.90 5.20 -15.42
C VAL A 180 5.24 6.08 -14.22
N ASP A 181 4.29 6.88 -13.74
CA ASP A 181 4.47 7.81 -12.61
C ASP A 181 4.30 7.09 -11.27
N THR A 182 3.31 6.20 -11.19
CA THR A 182 3.10 5.32 -10.04
C THR A 182 2.41 4.03 -10.45
N ARG A 183 2.60 2.98 -9.65
CA ARG A 183 1.76 1.77 -9.68
C ARG A 183 0.96 1.58 -8.41
N ASN A 184 0.96 2.57 -7.53
CA ASN A 184 0.18 2.51 -6.30
C ASN A 184 -1.30 2.71 -6.66
N VAL A 185 -2.12 1.67 -6.46
CA VAL A 185 -3.52 1.65 -6.89
C VAL A 185 -4.39 2.65 -6.11
N PHE A 186 -3.97 3.09 -4.92
CA PHE A 186 -4.63 4.17 -4.18
C PHE A 186 -4.69 5.47 -5.01
N PHE A 187 -3.57 5.86 -5.63
CA PHE A 187 -3.53 7.08 -6.45
C PHE A 187 -4.34 6.93 -7.75
N HIS A 188 -4.34 5.73 -8.35
CA HIS A 188 -5.17 5.44 -9.52
C HIS A 188 -6.67 5.49 -9.20
N ALA A 189 -7.07 4.99 -8.03
CA ALA A 189 -8.44 5.08 -7.55
C ALA A 189 -8.85 6.54 -7.28
N ALA A 190 -8.00 7.32 -6.60
CA ALA A 190 -8.22 8.75 -6.41
C ALA A 190 -8.38 9.48 -7.75
N SER A 191 -7.50 9.19 -8.72
CA SER A 191 -7.58 9.76 -10.07
C SER A 191 -8.89 9.42 -10.79
N ALA A 192 -9.35 8.16 -10.71
CA ALA A 192 -10.62 7.75 -11.31
C ALA A 192 -11.83 8.49 -10.70
N ILE A 193 -11.82 8.69 -9.37
CA ILE A 193 -12.86 9.46 -8.65
C ILE A 193 -12.85 10.93 -9.09
N HIS A 194 -11.67 11.52 -9.18
CA HIS A 194 -11.51 12.90 -9.60
C HIS A 194 -11.99 13.11 -11.05
N ASP A 195 -11.63 12.22 -11.98
CA ASP A 195 -12.07 12.31 -13.37
C ASP A 195 -13.60 12.24 -13.51
N GLU A 196 -14.24 11.33 -12.78
CA GLU A 196 -15.71 11.19 -12.76
C GLU A 196 -16.40 12.47 -12.26
N ALA A 197 -15.82 13.13 -11.26
CA ALA A 197 -16.33 14.38 -10.71
C ALA A 197 -15.95 15.64 -11.51
N GLY A 198 -15.14 15.50 -12.58
CA GLY A 198 -14.62 16.63 -13.34
C GLY A 198 -13.58 17.48 -12.61
N ALA A 199 -12.94 16.90 -11.58
CA ALA A 199 -11.85 17.52 -10.80
C ALA A 199 -10.48 17.20 -11.42
N PRO A 200 -9.40 17.94 -11.06
CA PRO A 200 -8.04 17.62 -11.49
C PRO A 200 -7.63 16.19 -11.11
N ALA A 201 -7.17 15.40 -12.09
CA ALA A 201 -6.96 13.96 -11.94
C ALA A 201 -5.70 13.43 -12.64
N ASP A 202 -4.98 14.26 -13.39
CA ASP A 202 -3.93 13.86 -14.34
C ASP A 202 -2.57 13.56 -13.72
N SER A 203 -2.39 13.85 -12.44
CA SER A 203 -1.15 13.64 -11.69
C SER A 203 -1.43 13.34 -10.22
N ILE A 204 -0.41 12.80 -9.52
CA ILE A 204 -0.53 12.56 -8.08
C ILE A 204 -0.67 13.89 -7.33
N GLU A 205 0.02 14.96 -7.76
CA GLU A 205 -0.16 16.30 -7.15
C GLU A 205 -1.60 16.79 -7.31
N ALA A 206 -2.16 16.68 -8.52
CA ALA A 206 -3.50 17.18 -8.82
C ALA A 206 -4.59 16.55 -7.96
N VAL A 207 -4.48 15.25 -7.64
CA VAL A 207 -5.48 14.59 -6.77
C VAL A 207 -5.40 15.06 -5.32
N PHE A 208 -4.30 15.68 -4.89
CA PHE A 208 -4.16 16.26 -3.55
C PHE A 208 -4.55 17.75 -3.47
N ASP A 209 -5.07 18.36 -4.54
CA ASP A 209 -5.69 19.68 -4.45
C ASP A 209 -7.03 19.61 -3.70
N TYR A 210 -6.98 19.78 -2.38
CA TYR A 210 -8.15 19.72 -1.49
C TYR A 210 -9.22 20.79 -1.79
N THR A 211 -8.87 21.87 -2.51
CA THR A 211 -9.87 22.87 -2.94
C THR A 211 -10.81 22.29 -3.99
N GLN A 212 -10.32 21.35 -4.81
CA GLN A 212 -11.08 20.70 -5.89
C GLN A 212 -11.43 19.23 -5.62
N ALA A 213 -10.82 18.60 -4.60
CA ALA A 213 -11.00 17.18 -4.33
C ALA A 213 -12.49 16.82 -4.09
N PRO A 214 -13.05 15.85 -4.82
CA PRO A 214 -14.41 15.35 -4.57
C PRO A 214 -14.57 14.91 -3.12
N THR A 215 -15.77 15.07 -2.56
CA THR A 215 -16.01 14.78 -1.14
C THR A 215 -15.64 13.35 -0.77
N ASP A 216 -15.88 12.42 -1.67
CA ASP A 216 -15.68 10.98 -1.54
C ASP A 216 -14.33 10.49 -2.11
N SER A 217 -13.38 11.41 -2.35
CA SER A 217 -12.01 11.06 -2.71
C SER A 217 -11.25 10.50 -1.49
N PRO A 218 -10.44 9.44 -1.65
CA PRO A 218 -9.68 8.86 -0.55
C PRO A 218 -8.52 9.74 -0.06
N VAL A 219 -8.15 10.77 -0.81
CA VAL A 219 -7.08 11.69 -0.39
C VAL A 219 -7.42 12.44 0.91
N TRP A 220 -8.71 12.60 1.24
CA TRP A 220 -9.16 13.17 2.52
C TRP A 220 -8.68 12.36 3.73
N ASP A 221 -8.51 11.06 3.57
CA ASP A 221 -8.00 10.17 4.64
C ASP A 221 -6.55 10.53 4.98
N SER A 222 -5.79 11.03 4.02
CA SER A 222 -4.41 11.48 4.23
C SER A 222 -4.37 12.66 5.21
N ALA A 223 -5.20 13.69 4.97
CA ALA A 223 -5.28 14.85 5.87
C ALA A 223 -5.89 14.46 7.24
N ARG A 224 -6.90 13.59 7.25
CA ARG A 224 -7.51 13.11 8.50
C ARG A 224 -6.49 12.40 9.39
N TYR A 225 -5.65 11.53 8.80
CA TYR A 225 -4.61 10.82 9.52
C TYR A 225 -3.73 11.78 10.34
N PHE A 226 -3.19 12.83 9.71
CA PHE A 226 -2.31 13.79 10.40
C PHE A 226 -3.01 14.58 11.51
N LEU A 227 -4.33 14.80 11.39
CA LEU A 227 -5.12 15.43 12.46
C LEU A 227 -5.41 14.48 13.63
N GLU A 228 -5.50 13.18 13.39
CA GLU A 228 -5.87 12.22 14.44
C GLU A 228 -4.66 11.66 15.18
N HIS A 229 -3.51 11.55 14.49
CA HIS A 229 -2.35 10.83 14.98
C HIS A 229 -1.11 11.69 15.26
N ASP A 230 -1.08 12.96 14.82
CA ASP A 230 0.18 13.73 14.75
C ASP A 230 0.03 15.22 15.17
N LEU A 231 -0.96 15.53 16.01
CA LEU A 231 -1.20 16.89 16.52
C LEU A 231 -0.18 17.38 17.56
N ASP A 232 0.55 16.46 18.22
CA ASP A 232 1.39 16.80 19.38
C ASP A 232 2.74 17.45 19.01
N ASN A 233 3.09 17.50 17.72
CA ASN A 233 4.36 18.07 17.23
C ASN A 233 4.16 19.03 16.05
N VAL A 234 3.46 20.15 16.25
CA VAL A 234 3.50 21.28 15.29
C VAL A 234 4.87 21.97 15.39
N LEU A 235 5.89 21.30 14.87
CA LEU A 235 7.28 21.76 14.83
C LEU A 235 7.53 22.65 13.60
N GLU A 236 8.54 23.52 13.71
CA GLU A 236 9.25 24.03 12.53
C GLU A 236 9.69 22.79 11.73
N ASP A 237 9.28 22.67 10.46
CA ASP A 237 9.52 21.54 9.52
C ASP A 237 8.41 20.47 9.36
N TYR A 238 7.16 20.75 9.75
CA TYR A 238 6.04 19.80 9.56
C TYR A 238 5.83 19.29 8.10
N ALA A 239 6.17 20.10 7.09
CA ALA A 239 6.15 19.66 5.68
C ALA A 239 7.17 18.54 5.40
N ASP A 240 8.35 18.62 6.01
CA ASP A 240 9.39 17.60 5.86
C ASP A 240 9.01 16.32 6.58
N HIS A 241 8.31 16.42 7.73
CA HIS A 241 7.71 15.28 8.42
C HIS A 241 6.70 14.56 7.53
N ILE A 242 5.69 15.27 6.99
CA ILE A 242 4.71 14.68 6.06
C ILE A 242 5.39 14.03 4.86
N ARG A 243 6.42 14.69 4.29
CA ARG A 243 7.17 14.15 3.14
C ARG A 243 7.90 12.85 3.49
N GLU A 244 8.49 12.77 4.67
CA GLU A 244 9.18 11.56 5.14
C GLU A 244 8.18 10.42 5.40
N ALA A 245 7.02 10.75 5.98
CA ALA A 245 5.94 9.82 6.21
C ALA A 245 5.40 9.21 4.89
N LEU A 246 5.30 10.02 3.83
CA LEU A 246 4.91 9.59 2.49
C LEU A 246 5.98 8.75 1.75
N ARG A 247 7.21 8.68 2.27
CA ARG A 247 8.36 8.09 1.55
C ARG A 247 8.15 6.62 1.20
N SER A 248 7.53 5.85 2.10
CA SER A 248 7.25 4.41 1.89
C SER A 248 6.16 4.14 0.86
N TRP A 249 5.40 5.17 0.45
CA TRP A 249 4.18 5.01 -0.36
C TRP A 249 4.30 5.56 -1.79
N MET A 250 5.18 6.55 -1.98
CA MET A 250 5.29 7.30 -3.23
C MET A 250 6.62 7.06 -3.96
N GLU A 251 6.54 6.80 -5.27
CA GLU A 251 7.68 6.83 -6.16
C GLU A 251 8.28 8.24 -6.30
N ARG A 252 9.43 8.35 -6.99
CA ARG A 252 10.10 9.63 -7.23
C ARG A 252 9.19 10.58 -8.01
N GLY A 253 8.91 11.75 -7.45
CA GLY A 253 8.04 12.77 -8.05
C GLY A 253 7.83 13.96 -7.12
N ASP A 254 6.64 14.56 -7.20
CA ASP A 254 6.23 15.77 -6.50
C ASP A 254 5.81 15.54 -5.02
N THR A 255 6.47 14.61 -4.30
CA THR A 255 6.16 14.31 -2.88
C THR A 255 6.19 15.57 -2.00
N GLN A 256 7.09 16.51 -2.28
CA GLN A 256 7.11 17.80 -1.57
C GLN A 256 5.85 18.62 -1.84
N ARG A 257 5.33 18.62 -3.06
CA ARG A 257 4.12 19.37 -3.40
C ARG A 257 2.89 18.71 -2.78
N VAL A 258 2.81 17.38 -2.79
CA VAL A 258 1.79 16.63 -2.04
C VAL A 258 1.83 16.97 -0.55
N ALA A 259 3.02 16.93 0.07
CA ALA A 259 3.18 17.31 1.48
C ALA A 259 2.75 18.76 1.74
N ASN A 260 3.04 19.68 0.82
CA ASN A 260 2.60 21.07 0.92
C ASN A 260 1.07 21.20 0.83
N HIS A 261 0.39 20.46 -0.05
CA HIS A 261 -1.07 20.45 -0.15
C HIS A 261 -1.74 19.89 1.11
N ILE A 262 -1.20 18.82 1.68
CA ILE A 262 -1.65 18.28 2.97
C ILE A 262 -1.47 19.35 4.05
N LEU A 263 -0.27 19.92 4.18
CA LEU A 263 0.00 20.99 5.16
C LEU A 263 -0.94 22.20 4.99
N GLU A 264 -1.23 22.59 3.75
CA GLU A 264 -2.11 23.71 3.46
C GLU A 264 -3.54 23.43 3.95
N VAL A 265 -4.12 22.27 3.65
CA VAL A 265 -5.47 21.94 4.11
C VAL A 265 -5.54 21.81 5.64
N LEU A 266 -4.49 21.26 6.27
CA LEU A 266 -4.40 21.19 7.74
C LEU A 266 -4.42 22.60 8.36
N ARG A 267 -3.69 23.56 7.77
CA ARG A 267 -3.68 24.96 8.21
C ARG A 267 -5.01 25.66 7.97
N VAL A 268 -5.63 25.46 6.80
CA VAL A 268 -6.95 26.05 6.47
C VAL A 268 -8.02 25.55 7.44
N CYS A 269 -7.88 24.32 7.92
CA CYS A 269 -8.80 23.70 8.88
C CYS A 269 -8.38 23.91 10.34
N ASP A 270 -7.42 24.81 10.62
CA ASP A 270 -6.91 25.11 11.96
C ASP A 270 -6.50 23.86 12.76
N TYR A 271 -6.00 22.83 12.06
CA TYR A 271 -5.65 21.53 12.63
C TYR A 271 -6.79 20.86 13.41
N ASP A 272 -8.04 21.05 12.98
CA ASP A 272 -9.23 20.46 13.60
C ASP A 272 -9.98 19.51 12.64
N ALA A 273 -10.17 18.25 13.08
CA ALA A 273 -10.82 17.21 12.29
C ALA A 273 -12.28 17.54 11.94
N SER A 274 -12.99 18.23 12.84
CA SER A 274 -14.38 18.65 12.59
C SER A 274 -14.46 19.73 11.50
N THR A 275 -13.49 20.64 11.49
CA THR A 275 -13.35 21.69 10.49
C THR A 275 -12.94 21.12 9.14
N LEU A 276 -12.05 20.11 9.11
CA LEU A 276 -11.72 19.35 7.89
C LEU A 276 -12.96 18.68 7.30
N GLU A 277 -13.78 18.04 8.12
CA GLU A 277 -15.00 17.38 7.66
C GLU A 277 -16.02 18.39 7.10
N ASN A 278 -16.18 19.54 7.76
CA ASN A 278 -17.00 20.62 7.24
C ASN A 278 -16.44 21.19 5.93
N TYR A 279 -15.12 21.33 5.81
CA TYR A 279 -14.45 21.81 4.60
C TYR A 279 -14.64 20.85 3.43
N ARG A 280 -14.43 19.55 3.67
CA ARG A 280 -14.70 18.46 2.72
C ARG A 280 -16.12 18.54 2.16
N GLN A 281 -17.13 18.81 2.99
CA GLN A 281 -18.52 18.88 2.54
C GLN A 281 -18.91 20.18 1.80
N ARG A 282 -18.05 21.21 1.79
CA ARG A 282 -18.32 22.44 1.04
C ARG A 282 -18.26 22.18 -0.46
N ASP A 283 -19.10 22.89 -1.20
CA ASP A 283 -18.99 22.99 -2.65
C ASP A 283 -17.63 23.61 -3.02
N ALA A 284 -16.95 23.09 -4.04
CA ALA A 284 -15.58 23.44 -4.39
C ALA A 284 -15.40 24.96 -4.63
N LYS A 285 -16.43 25.65 -5.12
CA LYS A 285 -16.42 27.12 -5.29
C LYS A 285 -16.37 27.94 -3.99
N TYR A 286 -16.55 27.31 -2.84
CA TYR A 286 -16.56 27.94 -1.50
C TYR A 286 -15.50 27.35 -0.55
N ARG A 287 -14.58 26.57 -1.10
CA ARG A 287 -13.40 26.06 -0.42
C ARG A 287 -12.21 27.00 -0.57
#